data_AF-A0AAU1IM15-F1
#
_entry.id   AF-A0AAU1IM15-F1
#
_cell.length_a   1.000
_cell.length_b   1.000
_cell.length_c   1.000
_cell.angle_alpha   90.00
_cell.angle_beta   90.00
_cell.angle_gamma   90.00
#
_symmetry.space_group_name_H-M   'P 1'
#
loop_
_entity.id
_entity.type
_entity.pdbx_description
1 polymer ?
#
loop_
_entity_poly.entity_id
_entity_poly.type
_entity_poly.pdbx_seq_one_letter_code
_entity_poly.pdbx_strand_id
1 'polypeptide(L)'
;MNHAQQTALGRALRLLGEHGEALTSDTPDARLHEVKADLKRALDLLDDSVSGSAPTTRCLEHPNGPVDESAPDLCLLCETRRRSARRSEFNGPAAPRPTDTTPSRYGVREDRPQAQQRWLPELWNGQAWQLCGTPRRDRHEAELYLTAQRRGSRPAMAYRLVHEFTDYEVLRVWGTPVHVDIEPLGNL
;
A
#
# COMPACT_ATOMS: atom_id res chain seq x y z
N MET A 1 -17.43 12.86 1.87
CA MET A 1 -16.24 11.97 2.02
C MET A 1 -15.92 11.28 0.70
N ASN A 2 -14.64 11.16 0.34
CA ASN A 2 -14.22 10.38 -0.82
C ASN A 2 -14.13 8.87 -0.48
N HIS A 3 -14.06 8.00 -1.50
CA HIS A 3 -14.04 6.54 -1.34
C HIS A 3 -12.85 6.04 -0.50
N ALA A 4 -11.71 6.71 -0.58
CA ALA A 4 -10.52 6.38 0.21
C ALA A 4 -10.75 6.65 1.71
N GLN A 5 -11.41 7.77 2.05
CA GLN A 5 -11.81 8.11 3.41
C GLN A 5 -12.86 7.15 3.96
N GLN A 6 -13.86 6.74 3.16
CA GLN A 6 -14.84 5.73 3.56
C GLN A 6 -14.18 4.37 3.86
N THR A 7 -13.22 3.96 3.03
CA THR A 7 -12.48 2.70 3.21
C THR A 7 -11.54 2.77 4.43
N ALA A 8 -10.91 3.92 4.67
CA ALA A 8 -10.06 4.14 5.85
C ALA A 8 -10.90 4.13 7.14
N LEU A 9 -12.07 4.78 7.13
CA LEU A 9 -13.02 4.76 8.23
C LEU A 9 -13.50 3.33 8.53
N GLY A 10 -13.90 2.56 7.52
CA GLY A 10 -14.33 1.17 7.70
C GLY A 10 -13.25 0.28 8.33
N ARG A 11 -11.96 0.54 8.04
CA ARG A 11 -10.84 -0.15 8.68
C ARG A 11 -10.62 0.30 10.12
N ALA A 12 -10.69 1.60 10.39
CA ALA A 12 -10.55 2.14 11.74
C ALA A 12 -11.66 1.62 12.67
N LEU A 13 -12.90 1.55 12.20
CA LEU A 13 -14.03 0.99 12.96
C LEU A 13 -13.85 -0.50 13.28
N ARG A 14 -13.24 -1.27 12.38
CA ARG A 14 -12.93 -2.69 12.62
C ARG A 14 -11.84 -2.87 13.67
N LEU A 15 -10.73 -2.14 13.54
CA LEU A 15 -9.64 -2.15 14.51
C LEU A 15 -10.12 -1.71 15.90
N LEU A 16 -10.99 -0.71 15.96
CA LEU A 16 -11.62 -0.28 17.20
C LEU A 16 -12.47 -1.39 17.83
N GLY A 17 -13.22 -2.16 17.03
CA GLY A 17 -13.96 -3.33 17.51
C GLY A 17 -13.04 -4.39 18.11
N GLU A 18 -11.94 -4.70 17.43
CA GLU A 18 -10.91 -5.64 17.92
C GLU A 18 -10.25 -5.15 19.22
N HIS A 19 -9.96 -3.85 19.33
CA HIS A 19 -9.47 -3.25 20.58
C HIS A 19 -10.53 -3.21 21.69
N GLY A 20 -11.81 -3.12 21.33
CA GLY A 20 -12.93 -3.22 22.26
C GLY A 20 -13.02 -4.61 22.90
N GLU A 21 -12.74 -5.68 22.16
CA GLU A 21 -12.67 -7.05 22.70
C GLU A 21 -11.54 -7.24 23.72
N ALA A 22 -10.47 -6.43 23.63
CA ALA A 22 -9.37 -6.44 24.57
C ALA A 22 -9.64 -5.64 25.86
N LEU A 23 -10.77 -4.92 25.95
CA LEU A 23 -11.18 -4.23 27.17
C LEU A 23 -11.70 -5.24 28.19
N THR A 24 -10.93 -5.47 29.25
CA THR A 24 -11.31 -6.36 30.35
C THR A 24 -11.75 -5.55 31.58
N SER A 25 -12.30 -6.23 32.60
CA SER A 25 -12.68 -5.63 33.88
C SER A 25 -11.53 -4.95 34.63
N ASP A 26 -10.29 -5.28 34.27
CA ASP A 26 -9.07 -4.72 34.89
C ASP A 26 -8.60 -3.44 34.18
N THR A 27 -9.30 -3.02 33.12
CA THR A 27 -8.97 -1.78 32.41
C THR A 27 -9.23 -0.58 33.32
N PRO A 28 -8.26 0.33 33.49
CA PRO A 28 -8.45 1.51 34.35
C PRO A 28 -9.63 2.37 33.86
N ASP A 29 -10.52 2.78 34.78
CA ASP A 29 -11.68 3.62 34.49
C ASP A 29 -11.34 4.89 33.70
N ALA A 30 -10.20 5.51 34.01
CA ALA A 30 -9.72 6.69 33.28
C ALA A 30 -9.56 6.42 31.78
N ARG A 31 -9.00 5.27 31.41
CA ARG A 31 -8.88 4.85 30.00
C ARG A 31 -10.24 4.57 29.37
N LEU A 32 -11.16 3.96 30.11
CA LEU A 32 -12.52 3.70 29.60
C LEU A 32 -13.26 5.01 29.31
N HIS A 33 -13.08 6.03 30.14
CA HIS A 33 -13.63 7.36 29.91
C HIS A 33 -13.00 8.09 28.72
N GLU A 34 -11.69 7.97 28.52
CA GLU A 34 -10.99 8.51 27.35
C GLU A 34 -11.51 7.86 26.05
N VAL A 35 -11.54 6.53 26.00
CA VAL A 35 -12.05 5.78 24.84
C VAL A 35 -13.51 6.17 24.55
N LYS A 36 -14.36 6.27 25.59
CA LYS A 36 -15.75 6.72 25.43
C LYS A 36 -15.85 8.13 24.84
N ALA A 37 -14.97 9.05 25.24
CA ALA A 37 -14.97 10.42 24.72
C ALA A 37 -14.52 10.47 23.26
N ASP A 38 -13.50 9.69 22.89
CA ASP A 38 -13.04 9.58 21.50
C ASP A 38 -14.09 8.97 20.59
N LEU A 39 -14.79 7.94 21.04
CA LEU A 39 -15.89 7.32 20.30
C LEU A 39 -17.02 8.31 20.02
N LYS A 40 -17.40 9.10 21.03
CA LYS A 40 -18.42 10.16 20.84
C LYS A 40 -17.97 11.19 19.82
N ARG A 41 -16.74 11.70 19.93
CA ARG A 41 -16.19 12.65 18.95
C ARG A 41 -16.18 12.07 17.53
N ALA A 42 -15.82 10.81 17.37
CA ALA A 42 -15.81 10.15 16.07
C ALA A 42 -17.22 10.01 15.48
N LEU A 43 -18.21 9.70 16.31
CA LEU A 43 -19.62 9.64 15.90
C LEU A 43 -20.14 11.03 15.49
N ASP A 44 -19.83 12.07 16.26
CA ASP A 44 -20.24 13.44 15.93
C ASP A 44 -19.68 13.88 14.56
N LEU A 45 -18.39 13.59 14.29
CA LEU A 45 -17.78 13.87 12.99
C LEU A 45 -18.39 13.07 11.84
N LEU A 46 -18.83 11.84 12.11
CA LEU A 46 -19.53 11.02 11.13
C LEU A 46 -20.88 11.64 10.81
N ASP A 47 -21.65 11.99 11.83
CA ASP A 47 -22.98 12.60 11.69
C ASP A 47 -22.91 13.92 10.94
N ASP A 48 -21.91 14.76 11.21
CA ASP A 48 -21.65 15.99 10.44
C ASP A 48 -21.35 15.68 8.96
N SER A 49 -20.62 14.60 8.69
CA SER A 49 -20.27 14.21 7.32
C SER A 49 -21.42 13.59 6.53
N VAL A 50 -22.35 12.91 7.21
CA VAL A 50 -23.54 12.29 6.63
C VAL A 50 -24.67 13.30 6.47
N SER A 51 -24.80 14.23 7.43
CA SER A 51 -25.81 15.29 7.41
C SER A 51 -25.40 16.48 6.54
N GLY A 52 -24.11 16.62 6.25
CA GLY A 52 -23.60 17.64 5.32
C GLY A 52 -24.19 17.47 3.92
N SER A 53 -24.78 18.54 3.37
CA SER A 53 -25.28 18.54 1.99
C SER A 53 -24.17 18.14 1.02
N ALA A 54 -24.47 17.26 0.07
CA ALA A 54 -23.51 16.88 -0.97
C ALA A 54 -22.94 18.15 -1.64
N PRO A 55 -21.61 18.24 -1.82
CA PRO A 55 -21.00 19.39 -2.46
C PRO A 55 -21.60 19.55 -3.86
N THR A 56 -22.27 20.67 -4.07
CA THR A 56 -22.95 20.97 -5.34
C THR A 56 -22.06 21.89 -6.15
N THR A 57 -21.78 21.47 -7.38
CA THR A 57 -21.10 22.34 -8.35
C THR A 57 -22.15 23.15 -9.10
N ARG A 58 -21.73 24.22 -9.78
CA ARG A 58 -22.60 25.00 -10.69
C ARG A 58 -22.55 24.47 -12.13
N CYS A 59 -21.99 23.28 -12.33
CA CYS A 59 -21.83 22.65 -13.64
C CYS A 59 -23.05 21.76 -13.97
N LEU A 60 -23.63 21.96 -15.16
CA LEU A 60 -24.76 21.16 -15.64
C LEU A 60 -24.38 19.69 -15.91
N GLU A 61 -23.12 19.42 -16.26
CA GLU A 61 -22.62 18.07 -16.48
C GLU A 61 -22.34 17.32 -15.17
N HIS A 62 -21.99 18.03 -14.10
CA HIS A 62 -21.54 17.43 -12.84
C HIS A 62 -22.15 18.11 -11.61
N PRO A 63 -23.49 18.13 -11.47
CA PRO A 63 -24.16 18.88 -10.39
C PRO A 63 -23.71 18.46 -8.98
N ASN A 64 -23.36 17.17 -8.79
CA ASN A 64 -22.85 16.62 -7.53
C ASN A 64 -21.36 16.23 -7.60
N GLY A 65 -20.61 16.86 -8.51
CA GLY A 65 -19.19 16.61 -8.68
C GLY A 65 -18.34 17.14 -7.52
N PRO A 66 -17.07 16.73 -7.42
CA PRO A 66 -16.14 17.30 -6.45
C PRO A 66 -15.96 18.81 -6.69
N VAL A 67 -16.02 19.57 -5.60
CA VAL A 67 -15.95 21.04 -5.64
C VAL A 67 -14.50 21.54 -5.63
N ASP A 68 -14.18 22.47 -6.53
CA ASP A 68 -12.94 23.26 -6.54
C ASP A 68 -13.30 24.75 -6.46
N GLU A 69 -12.95 25.41 -5.36
CA GLU A 69 -13.25 26.84 -5.14
C GLU A 69 -12.56 27.76 -6.15
N SER A 70 -11.47 27.30 -6.77
CA SER A 70 -10.75 28.05 -7.79
C SER A 70 -11.34 27.87 -9.20
N ALA A 71 -12.33 26.98 -9.36
CA ALA A 71 -13.01 26.75 -10.63
C ALA A 71 -14.21 27.71 -10.82
N PRO A 72 -14.39 28.31 -12.02
CA PRO A 72 -15.52 29.20 -12.30
C PRO A 72 -16.92 28.60 -12.03
N ASP A 73 -17.06 27.31 -12.31
CA ASP A 73 -18.28 26.50 -12.13
C ASP A 73 -18.22 25.61 -10.89
N LEU A 74 -17.23 25.83 -10.01
CA LEU A 74 -16.93 25.01 -8.84
C LEU A 74 -16.66 23.54 -9.14
N CYS A 75 -16.54 23.13 -10.41
CA CYS A 75 -16.39 21.72 -10.79
C CYS A 75 -14.93 21.37 -10.99
N LEU A 76 -14.35 20.58 -10.08
CA LEU A 76 -12.97 20.12 -10.16
C LEU A 76 -12.68 19.33 -11.45
N LEU A 77 -13.65 18.53 -11.93
CA LEU A 77 -13.48 17.68 -13.12
C LEU A 77 -13.33 18.53 -14.39
N CYS A 78 -14.22 19.50 -14.58
CA CYS A 78 -14.19 20.42 -15.71
C CYS A 78 -12.95 21.32 -15.63
N GLU A 79 -12.58 21.80 -14.44
CA GLU A 79 -11.40 22.63 -14.25
C GLU A 79 -10.10 21.86 -14.51
N THR A 80 -10.01 20.59 -14.09
CA THR A 80 -8.87 19.72 -14.42
C THR A 80 -8.72 19.53 -15.92
N ARG A 81 -9.83 19.37 -16.66
CA ARG A 81 -9.82 19.30 -18.13
C ARG A 81 -9.34 20.62 -18.75
N ARG A 82 -9.85 21.76 -18.30
CA ARG A 82 -9.42 23.10 -18.77
C ARG A 82 -7.93 23.34 -18.52
N ARG A 83 -7.42 23.01 -17.32
CA ARG A 83 -5.99 23.14 -16.98
C ARG A 83 -5.11 22.26 -17.86
N SER A 84 -5.54 21.05 -18.17
CA SER A 84 -4.81 20.17 -19.07
C SER A 84 -4.80 20.68 -20.51
N ALA A 85 -5.92 21.22 -21.02
CA ALA A 85 -5.97 21.87 -22.33
C ALA A 85 -5.00 23.08 -22.42
N ARG A 86 -5.04 23.98 -21.42
CA ARG A 86 -4.12 25.13 -21.34
C ARG A 86 -2.64 24.72 -21.29
N ARG A 87 -2.32 23.63 -20.58
CA ARG A 87 -0.94 23.08 -20.57
C ARG A 87 -0.50 22.58 -21.93
N SER A 88 -1.38 21.92 -22.68
CA SER A 88 -1.08 21.44 -24.04
C SER A 88 -0.91 22.58 -25.04
N GLU A 89 -1.60 23.71 -24.85
CA GLU A 89 -1.43 24.92 -25.68
C GLU A 89 -0.09 25.61 -25.44
N PHE A 90 0.38 25.68 -24.19
CA PHE A 90 1.63 26.37 -23.84
C PHE A 90 2.91 25.52 -24.00
N ASN A 91 2.85 24.21 -23.72
CA ASN A 91 4.02 23.33 -23.79
C ASN A 91 4.10 22.50 -25.09
N GLY A 92 3.18 22.72 -26.04
CA GLY A 92 2.99 21.85 -27.19
C GLY A 92 2.38 20.49 -26.80
N PRO A 93 2.01 19.64 -27.78
CA PRO A 93 1.53 18.30 -27.47
C PRO A 93 2.62 17.52 -26.73
N ALA A 94 2.35 17.12 -25.50
CA ALA A 94 3.25 16.25 -24.76
C ALA A 94 3.53 15.00 -25.60
N ALA A 95 4.80 14.75 -25.92
CA ALA A 95 5.19 13.55 -26.65
C ALA A 95 4.68 12.33 -25.86
N PRO A 96 3.91 11.42 -26.49
CA PRO A 96 3.51 10.20 -25.82
C PRO A 96 4.80 9.42 -25.53
N ARG A 97 5.14 9.26 -24.25
CA ARG A 97 6.12 8.25 -23.85
C ARG A 97 5.56 6.90 -24.32
N PRO A 98 6.31 6.11 -25.10
CA PRO A 98 5.89 4.75 -25.37
C PRO A 98 5.93 4.00 -24.05
N THR A 99 4.76 3.77 -23.46
CA THR A 99 4.57 2.66 -22.55
C THR A 99 4.77 1.43 -23.39
N ASP A 100 5.94 0.80 -23.24
CA ASP A 100 6.22 -0.50 -23.83
C ASP A 100 5.32 -1.53 -23.13
N THR A 101 4.05 -1.58 -23.51
CA THR A 101 3.10 -2.58 -23.04
C THR A 101 3.38 -3.85 -23.81
N THR A 102 4.36 -4.61 -23.32
CA THR A 102 4.47 -6.02 -23.67
C THR A 102 3.16 -6.71 -23.25
N PRO A 103 2.39 -7.33 -24.16
CA PRO A 103 1.17 -8.01 -23.78
C PRO A 103 1.52 -9.28 -22.99
N SER A 104 1.31 -9.22 -21.67
CA SER A 104 1.31 -10.40 -20.80
C SER A 104 0.19 -11.35 -21.25
N ARG A 105 0.53 -12.62 -21.47
CA ARG A 105 -0.39 -13.75 -21.74
C ARG A 105 -1.45 -13.97 -20.65
N TYR A 106 -1.28 -13.35 -19.48
CA TYR A 106 -2.23 -13.39 -18.37
C TYR A 106 -2.83 -11.99 -18.19
N GLY A 107 -4.17 -11.92 -18.17
CA GLY A 107 -4.98 -10.72 -18.34
C GLY A 107 -4.67 -9.55 -17.39
N VAL A 108 -5.26 -8.40 -17.72
CA VAL A 108 -5.08 -7.12 -17.04
C VAL A 108 -5.41 -7.27 -15.55
N ARG A 109 -4.36 -7.11 -14.74
CA ARG A 109 -4.35 -7.11 -13.28
C ARG A 109 -5.34 -6.07 -12.76
N GLU A 110 -6.28 -6.47 -11.90
CA GLU A 110 -7.12 -5.53 -11.15
C GLU A 110 -6.23 -4.53 -10.38
N ASP A 111 -6.70 -3.28 -10.29
CA ASP A 111 -5.98 -2.05 -9.94
C ASP A 111 -5.51 -1.95 -8.46
N ARG A 112 -5.38 -3.09 -7.77
CA ARG A 112 -4.60 -3.28 -6.54
C ARG A 112 -4.56 -4.78 -6.21
N PRO A 113 -3.39 -5.44 -6.10
CA PRO A 113 -3.36 -6.75 -5.47
C PRO A 113 -3.87 -6.58 -4.02
N GLN A 114 -4.86 -7.38 -3.57
CA GLN A 114 -5.16 -7.48 -2.14
C GLN A 114 -3.86 -7.71 -1.37
N ALA A 115 -3.76 -7.18 -0.15
CA ALA A 115 -2.68 -7.53 0.78
C ALA A 115 -2.75 -9.04 1.04
N GLN A 116 -1.97 -9.79 0.28
CA GLN A 116 -1.88 -11.23 0.40
C GLN A 116 -0.68 -11.51 1.30
N GLN A 117 -0.92 -12.14 2.43
CA GLN A 117 0.15 -12.66 3.29
C GLN A 117 1.05 -13.56 2.46
N ARG A 118 2.30 -13.14 2.31
CA ARG A 118 3.30 -13.86 1.52
C ARG A 118 4.60 -13.98 2.29
N TRP A 119 5.23 -15.13 2.10
CA TRP A 119 6.50 -15.50 2.71
C TRP A 119 7.57 -15.49 1.62
N LEU A 120 8.51 -14.56 1.73
CA LEU A 120 9.51 -14.24 0.72
C LEU A 120 10.86 -14.81 1.15
N PRO A 121 11.32 -15.91 0.52
CA PRO A 121 12.66 -16.42 0.73
C PRO A 121 13.67 -15.59 -0.06
N GLU A 122 14.65 -15.03 0.64
CA GLU A 122 15.71 -14.22 0.05
C GLU A 122 17.08 -14.80 0.34
N LEU A 123 18.00 -14.59 -0.59
CA LEU A 123 19.43 -14.86 -0.44
C LEU A 123 20.21 -13.55 -0.47
N TRP A 124 21.37 -13.54 0.16
CA TRP A 124 22.33 -12.45 0.05
C TRP A 124 23.30 -12.74 -1.09
N ASN A 125 23.38 -11.84 -2.07
CA ASN A 125 24.25 -12.01 -3.24
C ASN A 125 25.65 -11.39 -3.09
N GLY A 126 25.96 -10.80 -1.94
CA GLY A 126 27.20 -10.05 -1.70
C GLY A 126 26.99 -8.54 -1.59
N GLN A 127 25.89 -8.00 -2.12
CA GLN A 127 25.59 -6.56 -2.06
C GLN A 127 24.17 -6.25 -1.59
N ALA A 128 23.21 -7.10 -1.97
CA ALA A 128 21.81 -6.91 -1.65
C ALA A 128 21.12 -8.25 -1.36
N TRP A 129 20.00 -8.15 -0.65
CA TRP A 129 19.05 -9.24 -0.52
C TRP A 129 18.24 -9.36 -1.81
N GLN A 130 18.13 -10.58 -2.32
CA GLN A 130 17.40 -10.88 -3.55
C GLN A 130 16.51 -12.11 -3.34
N LEU A 131 15.30 -12.07 -3.91
CA LEU A 131 14.41 -13.23 -3.92
C LEU A 131 15.10 -14.43 -4.56
N CYS A 132 15.12 -15.55 -3.84
CA CYS A 132 15.77 -16.78 -4.30
C CYS A 132 14.80 -17.83 -4.81
N GLY A 133 13.51 -17.52 -4.88
CA GLY A 133 12.46 -18.40 -5.38
C GLY A 133 11.11 -17.68 -5.45
N THR A 134 10.04 -18.45 -5.68
CA THR A 134 8.69 -17.91 -5.67
C THR A 134 8.19 -17.68 -4.23
N PRO A 135 7.48 -16.56 -3.97
CA PRO A 135 6.86 -16.32 -2.66
C PRO A 135 5.92 -17.46 -2.26
N ARG A 136 5.93 -17.85 -0.99
CA ARG A 136 5.09 -18.92 -0.43
C ARG A 136 3.87 -18.35 0.28
N ARG A 137 2.83 -19.18 0.38
CA ARG A 137 1.61 -18.86 1.15
C ARG A 137 1.74 -19.30 2.60
N ASP A 138 2.57 -20.29 2.88
CA ASP A 138 2.83 -20.84 4.21
C ASP A 138 4.28 -20.57 4.64
N ARG A 139 4.44 -20.18 5.92
CA ARG A 139 5.74 -20.03 6.59
C ARG A 139 6.54 -21.32 6.56
N HIS A 140 5.91 -22.44 6.89
CA HIS A 140 6.59 -23.72 7.04
C HIS A 140 7.19 -24.18 5.69
N GLU A 141 6.43 -24.01 4.61
CA GLU A 141 6.89 -24.26 3.25
C GLU A 141 8.11 -23.41 2.89
N ALA A 142 8.10 -22.11 3.25
CA ALA A 142 9.21 -21.21 3.00
C ALA A 142 10.47 -21.58 3.81
N GLU A 143 10.31 -21.98 5.08
CA GLU A 143 11.40 -22.44 5.93
C GLU A 143 12.02 -23.75 5.41
N LEU A 144 11.21 -24.71 4.95
CA LEU A 144 11.67 -25.93 4.30
C LEU A 144 12.45 -25.62 3.01
N TYR A 145 11.94 -24.69 2.20
CA TYR A 145 12.60 -24.25 0.98
C TYR A 145 14.00 -23.66 1.25
N LEU A 146 14.11 -22.73 2.21
CA LEU A 146 15.42 -22.17 2.58
C LEU A 146 16.36 -23.24 3.18
N THR A 147 15.82 -24.20 3.92
CA THR A 147 16.60 -25.33 4.44
C THR A 147 17.16 -26.18 3.29
N ALA A 148 16.38 -26.40 2.24
CA ALA A 148 16.85 -27.11 1.04
C ALA A 148 17.92 -26.30 0.27
N GLN A 149 17.71 -25.00 0.08
CA GLN A 149 18.67 -24.11 -0.59
C GLN A 149 20.04 -24.10 0.10
N ARG A 150 20.06 -24.12 1.43
CA ARG A 150 21.29 -24.21 2.23
C ARG A 150 22.05 -25.52 2.05
N ARG A 151 21.38 -26.59 1.61
CA ARG A 151 21.98 -27.91 1.33
C ARG A 151 22.30 -28.10 -0.16
N GLY A 152 22.01 -27.10 -0.99
CA GLY A 152 22.27 -27.13 -2.43
C GLY A 152 23.76 -27.10 -2.76
N SER A 153 24.08 -27.29 -4.04
CA SER A 153 25.46 -27.33 -4.54
C SER A 153 26.20 -25.99 -4.43
N ARG A 154 25.47 -24.87 -4.39
CA ARG A 154 26.03 -23.50 -4.27
C ARG A 154 25.18 -22.68 -3.29
N PRO A 155 25.36 -22.88 -1.96
CA PRO A 155 24.62 -22.10 -0.99
C PRO A 155 25.11 -20.65 -0.97
N ALA A 156 24.18 -19.71 -0.76
CA ALA A 156 24.51 -18.31 -0.52
C ALA A 156 25.06 -18.12 0.90
N MET A 157 25.79 -17.02 1.11
CA MET A 157 26.41 -16.73 2.42
C MET A 157 25.39 -16.48 3.54
N ALA A 158 24.23 -15.93 3.17
CA ALA A 158 23.13 -15.71 4.09
C ALA A 158 21.79 -15.84 3.38
N TYR A 159 20.79 -16.25 4.14
CA TYR A 159 19.39 -16.34 3.73
C TYR A 159 18.52 -15.62 4.74
N ARG A 160 17.37 -15.09 4.31
CA ARG A 160 16.36 -14.58 5.22
C ARG A 160 14.96 -14.89 4.74
N LEU A 161 14.04 -14.92 5.69
CA LEU A 161 12.61 -15.08 5.46
C LEU A 161 11.91 -13.79 5.83
N VAL A 162 11.23 -13.20 4.85
CA VAL A 162 10.49 -11.94 4.99
C VAL A 162 8.99 -12.22 4.88
N HIS A 163 8.19 -11.56 5.71
CA HIS A 163 6.74 -11.61 5.68
C HIS A 163 6.18 -10.29 5.16
N GLU A 164 5.39 -10.38 4.10
CA GLU A 164 4.73 -9.26 3.44
C GLU A 164 3.24 -9.34 3.76
N PHE A 165 2.78 -8.54 4.73
CA PHE A 165 1.36 -8.40 5.09
C PHE A 165 0.94 -6.93 5.19
N THR A 166 1.74 -6.12 5.88
CA THR A 166 1.50 -4.67 6.04
C THR A 166 2.73 -3.81 5.74
N ASP A 167 3.91 -4.42 5.67
CA ASP A 167 5.21 -3.96 5.16
C ASP A 167 6.16 -5.18 5.18
N TYR A 168 7.43 -5.06 4.74
CA TYR A 168 8.41 -6.15 4.81
C TYR A 168 8.93 -6.36 6.23
N GLU A 169 8.43 -7.38 6.93
CA GLU A 169 8.95 -7.80 8.25
C GLU A 169 9.93 -8.96 8.08
N VAL A 170 11.17 -8.81 8.55
CA VAL A 170 12.17 -9.90 8.53
C VAL A 170 11.97 -10.79 9.75
N LEU A 171 11.49 -12.01 9.55
CA LEU A 171 11.16 -12.92 10.65
C LEU A 171 12.31 -13.82 11.06
N ARG A 172 13.22 -14.14 10.13
CA ARG A 172 14.38 -14.97 10.43
C ARG A 172 15.51 -14.74 9.43
N VAL A 173 16.75 -14.79 9.92
CA VAL A 173 17.98 -14.72 9.13
C VAL A 173 18.86 -15.91 9.47
N TRP A 174 19.49 -16.49 8.45
CA TRP A 174 20.48 -17.56 8.58
C TRP A 174 21.78 -17.12 7.94
N GLY A 175 22.87 -17.21 8.71
CA GLY A 175 24.18 -16.68 8.28
C GLY A 175 24.30 -15.18 8.49
N THR A 176 25.46 -14.64 8.15
CA THR A 176 25.80 -13.22 8.33
C THR A 176 26.05 -12.61 6.97
N PRO A 177 25.23 -11.64 6.51
CA PRO A 177 25.47 -10.95 5.26
C PRO A 177 26.72 -10.07 5.39
N VAL A 178 27.62 -10.17 4.42
CA VAL A 178 28.81 -9.31 4.34
C VAL A 178 28.80 -8.65 2.97
N HIS A 179 29.04 -7.34 2.93
CA HIS A 179 29.24 -6.64 1.66
C HIS A 179 30.55 -7.09 1.04
N VAL A 180 30.51 -7.58 -0.19
CA VAL A 180 31.69 -7.96 -0.96
C VAL A 180 31.77 -7.02 -2.15
N ASP A 181 32.85 -6.25 -2.23
CA ASP A 181 33.13 -5.46 -3.41
C ASP A 181 33.38 -6.41 -4.57
N ILE A 182 32.62 -6.25 -5.65
CA ILE A 182 32.90 -6.93 -6.90
C ILE A 182 34.14 -6.22 -7.46
N GLU A 183 35.33 -6.76 -7.21
CA GLU A 183 36.49 -6.40 -8.02
C GLU A 183 36.07 -6.57 -9.49
N PRO A 184 36.14 -5.50 -10.31
CA PRO A 184 35.87 -5.68 -11.72
C PRO A 184 36.89 -6.70 -12.20
N LEU A 185 36.40 -7.85 -12.66
CA LEU A 185 37.19 -8.85 -13.36
C LEU A 185 38.03 -8.09 -14.39
N GLY A 186 39.32 -7.94 -14.06
CA GLY A 186 40.30 -7.40 -14.96
C GLY A 186 40.35 -8.34 -16.14
N ASN A 187 39.78 -7.91 -17.26
CA ASN A 187 40.05 -8.51 -18.56
C ASN A 187 41.54 -8.25 -18.85
N LEU A 188 42.37 -9.25 -18.51
CA LEU A 188 43.56 -9.60 -19.28
C LEU A 188 43.12 -10.46 -20.47
#